data_AF-A0A2V8D278-F1
#
_entry.id   AF-A0A2V8D278-F1
#
_cell.length_a   1.000
_cell.length_b   1.000
_cell.length_c   1.000
_cell.angle_alpha   90.00
_cell.angle_beta   90.00
_cell.angle_gamma   90.00
#
_symmetry.space_group_name_H-M   'P 1'
#
loop_
_entity.id
_entity.type
_entity.pdbx_description
1 polymer ?
#
loop_
_entity_poly.entity_id
_entity_poly.type
_entity_poly.pdbx_seq_one_letter_code
_entity_poly.pdbx_strand_id
1 'polypeptide(L)'
;MEPPPPIGYRTQSPDTTYDVERRLVRAWRGMPVCEKARRLLDRCGMVEQLSLAGVRLRHPNVDERELFLRAAALRLGRALMIEVYGWDPDGP
;
A
#
# COMPACT_ATOMS: atom_id res chain seq x y z
N MET A 1 33.24 4.13 -10.74
CA MET A 1 32.46 5.01 -11.63
C MET A 1 31.13 4.30 -11.89
N GLU A 2 30.01 4.94 -11.57
CA GLU A 2 28.69 4.35 -11.84
C GLU A 2 28.47 4.23 -13.36
N PRO A 3 27.95 3.10 -13.86
CA PRO A 3 27.67 2.96 -15.28
C PRO A 3 26.58 3.97 -15.68
N PRO A 4 26.72 4.67 -16.82
CA PRO A 4 25.69 5.59 -17.28
C PRO A 4 24.38 4.82 -17.56
N PRO A 5 23.22 5.46 -17.37
CA PRO A 5 21.94 4.88 -17.77
C PRO A 5 21.90 4.63 -19.28
N PRO A 6 21.21 3.56 -19.74
CA PRO A 6 20.89 3.38 -21.15
C PRO A 6 20.15 4.60 -21.71
N ILE A 7 20.30 4.85 -23.02
CA ILE A 7 19.59 5.95 -23.70
C ILE A 7 18.09 5.78 -23.50
N GLY A 8 17.43 6.85 -23.05
CA GLY A 8 15.99 6.87 -22.79
C GLY A 8 15.55 6.21 -21.48
N TYR A 9 16.47 5.69 -20.67
CA TYR A 9 16.12 5.13 -19.36
C TYR A 9 15.60 6.22 -18.43
N ARG A 10 14.50 5.92 -17.74
CA ARG A 10 13.90 6.76 -16.69
C ARG A 10 13.70 5.90 -15.45
N THR A 11 14.18 6.40 -14.31
CA THR A 11 13.93 5.76 -13.02
C THR A 11 12.47 5.91 -12.62
N GLN A 12 11.97 4.98 -11.80
CA GLN A 12 10.61 4.98 -11.28
C GLN A 12 10.41 6.08 -10.23
N SER A 13 11.48 6.52 -9.59
CA SER A 13 11.47 7.62 -8.62
C SER A 13 12.54 8.66 -8.95
N PRO A 14 12.24 9.96 -8.84
CA PRO A 14 13.21 11.03 -9.13
C PRO A 14 14.33 11.14 -8.09
N ASP A 15 14.16 10.56 -6.89
CA ASP A 15 15.15 10.54 -5.81
C ASP A 15 16.08 9.31 -5.84
N THR A 16 15.92 8.45 -6.85
CA THR A 16 16.67 7.20 -6.99
C THR A 16 17.57 7.26 -8.22
N THR A 17 18.88 7.04 -8.04
CA THR A 17 19.82 7.01 -9.18
C THR A 17 19.68 5.71 -9.99
N TYR A 18 20.12 5.74 -11.24
CA TYR A 18 20.09 4.56 -12.12
C TYR A 18 20.82 3.36 -11.52
N ASP A 19 21.99 3.55 -10.92
CA ASP A 19 22.75 2.43 -10.36
C ASP A 19 22.03 1.80 -9.17
N VAL A 20 21.40 2.61 -8.31
CA VAL A 20 20.57 2.14 -7.19
C VAL A 20 19.37 1.34 -7.69
N GLU A 21 18.62 1.87 -8.66
CA GLU A 21 17.45 1.16 -9.21
C GLU A 21 17.85 -0.13 -9.92
N ARG A 22 18.96 -0.14 -10.66
CA ARG A 22 19.50 -1.34 -11.29
C ARG A 22 19.83 -2.42 -10.26
N ARG A 23 20.41 -2.06 -9.11
CA ARG A 23 20.67 -3.00 -8.00
C ARG A 23 19.36 -3.52 -7.40
N LEU A 24 18.37 -2.65 -7.20
CA LEU A 24 17.05 -3.01 -6.69
C LEU A 24 16.35 -4.03 -7.62
N VAL A 25 16.30 -3.74 -8.92
CA VAL A 25 15.71 -4.63 -9.93
C VAL A 25 16.44 -5.97 -9.98
N ARG A 26 17.77 -5.97 -9.93
CA ARG A 26 18.56 -7.21 -9.88
C ARG A 26 18.22 -8.05 -8.64
N ALA A 27 18.14 -7.42 -7.46
CA ALA A 27 17.75 -8.10 -6.23
C ALA A 27 16.34 -8.68 -6.32
N TRP A 28 15.37 -7.94 -6.87
CA TRP A 28 14.01 -8.42 -7.06
C TRP A 28 13.88 -9.56 -8.07
N ARG A 29 14.72 -9.58 -9.11
CA ARG A 29 14.76 -10.68 -10.10
C ARG A 29 15.40 -11.95 -9.54
N GLY A 30 16.37 -11.81 -8.64
CA GLY A 30 17.01 -12.95 -7.98
C GLY A 30 16.23 -13.50 -6.77
N MET A 31 15.19 -12.80 -6.33
CA MET A 31 14.40 -13.19 -5.16
C MET A 31 13.49 -14.39 -5.48
N PRO A 32 13.45 -15.44 -4.63
CA PRO A 32 12.47 -16.51 -4.74
C PRO A 32 11.04 -15.95 -4.73
N VAL A 33 10.17 -16.47 -5.59
CA VAL A 33 8.79 -15.98 -5.73
C VAL A 33 8.02 -16.06 -4.41
N CYS A 34 8.23 -17.12 -3.63
CA CYS A 34 7.61 -17.28 -2.30
C CYS A 34 8.06 -16.20 -1.31
N GLU A 35 9.34 -15.84 -1.31
CA GLU A 35 9.86 -14.77 -0.45
C GLU A 35 9.31 -13.42 -0.88
N LYS A 36 9.24 -13.18 -2.19
CA LYS A 36 8.66 -11.96 -2.75
C LYS A 36 7.19 -11.82 -2.36
N ALA A 37 6.42 -12.90 -2.46
CA ALA A 37 5.02 -12.95 -2.04
C ALA A 37 4.88 -12.68 -0.54
N ARG A 38 5.68 -13.33 0.31
CA ARG A 38 5.67 -13.09 1.76
C ARG A 38 5.92 -11.62 2.09
N ARG A 39 6.97 -11.02 1.52
CA ARG A 39 7.28 -9.60 1.74
C ARG A 39 6.15 -8.67 1.29
N LEU A 40 5.47 -9.00 0.19
CA LEU A 40 4.30 -8.23 -0.25
C LEU A 40 3.16 -8.31 0.76
N LEU A 41 2.82 -9.52 1.22
CA LEU A 41 1.75 -9.74 2.21
C LEU A 41 2.05 -9.04 3.54
N ASP A 42 3.29 -9.10 4.02
CA ASP A 42 3.72 -8.39 5.24
C ASP A 42 3.50 -6.87 5.11
N ARG A 43 3.79 -6.30 3.93
CA ARG A 43 3.55 -4.87 3.65
C ARG A 43 2.06 -4.53 3.58
N CYS A 44 1.24 -5.41 3.02
CA CYS A 44 -0.22 -5.24 3.04
C CYS A 44 -0.72 -5.15 4.49
N GLY A 45 -0.31 -6.08 5.37
CA GLY A 45 -0.67 -6.03 6.78
C GLY A 45 -0.24 -4.74 7.49
N MET A 46 0.97 -4.24 7.19
CA MET A 46 1.45 -2.96 7.72
C MET A 46 0.56 -1.77 7.27
N VAL A 47 0.17 -1.72 6.00
CA VAL A 47 -0.70 -0.66 5.47
C VAL A 47 -2.08 -0.71 6.13
N GLU A 48 -2.61 -1.90 6.40
CA GLU A 48 -3.87 -2.06 7.14
C GLU A 48 -3.77 -1.52 8.57
N GLN A 49 -2.66 -1.80 9.27
CA GLN A 49 -2.45 -1.24 10.61
C GLN A 49 -2.32 0.28 10.60
N LEU A 50 -1.62 0.86 9.62
CA LEU A 50 -1.57 2.33 9.45
C LEU A 50 -2.98 2.90 9.22
N SER A 51 -3.78 2.24 8.40
CA SER A 51 -5.16 2.66 8.11
C SER A 51 -6.01 2.66 9.38
N LEU A 52 -5.95 1.59 10.18
CA LEU A 52 -6.63 1.50 11.47
C LEU A 52 -6.17 2.58 12.45
N ALA A 53 -4.86 2.82 12.55
CA ALA A 53 -4.32 3.87 13.41
C ALA A 53 -4.85 5.26 13.01
N GLY A 54 -4.86 5.56 11.70
CA GLY A 54 -5.43 6.81 11.17
C GLY A 54 -6.93 6.96 11.45
N VAL A 55 -7.70 5.87 11.36
CA VAL A 55 -9.14 5.89 11.69
C VAL A 55 -9.34 6.16 13.19
N ARG A 56 -8.61 5.48 14.08
CA ARG A 56 -8.69 5.71 15.53
C ARG A 56 -8.38 7.15 15.91
N LEU A 57 -7.41 7.77 15.23
CA LEU A 57 -7.06 9.17 15.46
C LEU A 57 -8.20 10.13 15.07
N ARG A 58 -8.92 9.86 13.98
CA ARG A 58 -10.04 10.71 13.51
C ARG A 58 -11.36 10.41 14.22
N HIS A 59 -11.53 9.18 14.69
CA HIS A 59 -12.77 8.67 15.28
C HIS A 59 -12.43 7.91 16.58
N PRO A 60 -12.10 8.62 17.67
CA PRO A 60 -11.56 8.00 18.88
C PRO A 60 -12.55 7.10 19.65
N ASN A 61 -13.86 7.30 19.45
CA ASN A 61 -14.91 6.66 20.26
C ASN A 61 -15.77 5.66 19.49
N VAL A 62 -15.35 5.27 18.27
CA VAL A 62 -16.11 4.30 17.48
C VAL A 62 -15.88 2.89 18.00
N ASP A 63 -16.90 2.05 17.87
CA ASP A 63 -16.78 0.63 18.20
C ASP A 63 -15.90 -0.11 17.18
N GLU A 64 -15.62 -1.39 17.45
CA GLU A 64 -14.78 -2.21 16.58
C GLU A 64 -15.38 -2.40 15.17
N ARG A 65 -16.72 -2.44 15.08
CA ARG A 65 -17.41 -2.65 13.81
C ARG A 65 -17.29 -1.42 12.92
N GLU A 66 -17.54 -0.25 13.46
CA GLU A 66 -17.41 1.02 12.75
C GLU A 66 -15.94 1.32 12.44
N LEU A 67 -15.00 0.99 13.34
CA LEU A 67 -13.55 1.06 13.05
C LEU A 67 -13.19 0.22 11.82
N PHE A 68 -13.68 -1.02 11.75
CA PHE A 68 -13.47 -1.91 10.60
C PHE A 68 -14.05 -1.32 9.31
N LEU A 69 -15.31 -0.85 9.35
CA LEU A 69 -16.00 -0.31 8.18
C LEU A 69 -15.33 0.96 7.66
N ARG A 70 -14.93 1.88 8.55
CA ARG A 70 -14.17 3.09 8.20
C ARG A 70 -12.81 2.75 7.59
N ALA A 71 -12.11 1.73 8.10
CA ALA A 71 -10.85 1.28 7.50
C ALA A 71 -11.08 0.61 6.13
N ALA A 72 -12.18 -0.13 5.95
CA ALA A 72 -12.56 -0.73 4.68
C ALA A 72 -12.93 0.31 3.62
N ALA A 73 -13.58 1.41 4.01
CA ALA A 73 -13.94 2.49 3.09
C ALA A 73 -12.72 3.15 2.43
N LEU A 74 -11.56 3.18 3.12
CA LEU A 74 -10.31 3.72 2.57
C LEU A 74 -9.81 2.95 1.33
N ARG A 75 -10.19 1.67 1.17
CA ARG A 75 -9.77 0.82 0.05
C ARG A 75 -10.88 0.55 -0.98
N LEU A 76 -12.14 0.44 -0.54
CA LEU A 76 -13.26 0.05 -1.41
C LEU A 76 -13.99 1.25 -2.03
N GLY A 77 -13.95 2.41 -1.38
CA GLY A 77 -14.76 3.57 -1.76
C GLY A 77 -16.25 3.38 -1.44
N ARG A 78 -17.01 4.48 -1.53
CA ARG A 78 -18.41 4.54 -1.08
C ARG A 78 -19.34 3.52 -1.76
N ALA A 79 -19.32 3.45 -3.09
CA ALA A 79 -20.23 2.59 -3.85
C ALA A 79 -20.13 1.13 -3.41
N LEU A 80 -18.91 0.61 -3.30
CA LEU A 80 -18.67 -0.78 -2.92
C LEU A 80 -18.91 -1.04 -1.42
N MET A 81 -18.73 -0.04 -0.56
CA MET A 81 -19.11 -0.15 0.86
C MET A 81 -20.62 -0.32 1.03
N ILE A 82 -21.43 0.43 0.27
CA ILE A 82 -22.89 0.29 0.29
C ILE A 82 -23.30 -1.07 -0.26
N GLU A 83 -22.73 -1.50 -1.39
CA GLU A 83 -23.06 -2.78 -2.02
C GLU A 83 -22.72 -3.99 -1.14
N VAL A 84 -21.51 -4.03 -0.57
CA VAL A 84 -20.98 -5.21 0.13
C VAL A 84 -21.32 -5.20 1.62
N TYR A 85 -21.36 -4.02 2.25
CA TYR A 85 -21.56 -3.90 3.70
C TYR A 85 -22.85 -3.21 4.10
N GLY A 86 -23.61 -2.62 3.17
CA GLY A 86 -24.82 -1.85 3.48
C GLY A 86 -24.55 -0.62 4.33
N TRP A 87 -23.33 -0.06 4.26
CA TRP A 87 -22.88 1.03 5.12
C TRP A 87 -22.29 2.18 4.32
N ASP A 88 -22.72 3.41 4.62
CA ASP A 88 -22.25 4.62 3.94
C ASP A 88 -21.15 5.33 4.75
N PRO A 89 -19.91 5.42 4.24
CA PRO A 89 -18.82 6.13 4.92
C PRO A 89 -19.03 7.63 5.12
N ASP A 90 -19.85 8.26 4.29
CA ASP A 90 -20.08 9.70 4.32
C ASP A 90 -21.35 10.07 5.12
N GLY A 91 -22.02 9.06 5.69
CA GLY A 91 -23.35 9.17 6.27
C GLY A 91 -24.45 8.98 5.23
N PRO A 92 -25.74 8.94 5.63
CA PRO A 92 -26.82 9.25 4.68
C PRO A 92 -26.60 10.61 4.02
#